data_AF-A0A7S4DZG2-F1
#
_entry.id   AF-A0A7S4DZG2-F1
#
_cell.length_a   1.000
_cell.length_b   1.000
_cell.length_c   1.000
_cell.angle_alpha   90.00
_cell.angle_beta   90.00
_cell.angle_gamma   90.00
#
_symmetry.space_group_name_H-M   'P 1'
#
loop_
_entity.id
_entity.type
_entity.pdbx_description
1 polymer ?
#
loop_
_entity_poly.entity_id
_entity_poly.type
_entity_poly.pdbx_seq_one_letter_code
_entity_poly.pdbx_strand_id
1 'polypeptide(L)'
;ATEMTVDQQVALNESCRQFGVKFIAADALGLLGAIFVDCGPSHAVSDVDGERPKRGLIQDISGGVVKVAAEARHGLSSGDYITFEEVKGSQGLNGAKAMPIKYKDAFSFTIPEAADGKGGYFQQVKQGTTMKFEPLKSCLASPTIASDMGEGTTLHCLYNALSAFKKETG
;
A
#
# COMPACT_ATOMS: atom_id res chain seq x y z
N ALA A 1 -18.23 -3.49 13.46
CA ALA A 1 -19.69 -3.61 13.38
C ALA A 1 -20.01 -4.94 12.73
N THR A 2 -20.59 -5.87 13.48
CA THR A 2 -20.93 -7.21 13.02
C THR A 2 -22.41 -7.44 13.26
N GLU A 3 -23.09 -8.11 12.33
CA GLU A 3 -24.50 -8.52 12.46
C GLU A 3 -25.49 -7.34 12.64
N MET A 4 -25.12 -6.15 12.16
CA MET A 4 -25.97 -4.94 12.21
C MET A 4 -26.61 -4.67 10.85
N THR A 5 -27.76 -3.98 10.83
CA THR A 5 -28.33 -3.51 9.56
C THR A 5 -27.46 -2.44 8.91
N VAL A 6 -27.51 -2.30 7.59
CA VAL A 6 -26.74 -1.28 6.85
C VAL A 6 -26.96 0.13 7.41
N ASP A 7 -28.19 0.50 7.78
CA ASP A 7 -28.50 1.81 8.36
C ASP A 7 -27.75 2.05 9.68
N GLN A 8 -27.70 1.03 10.55
CA GLN A 8 -26.96 1.12 11.81
C GLN A 8 -25.45 1.18 11.57
N GLN A 9 -24.94 0.42 10.59
CA GLN A 9 -23.53 0.48 10.21
C GLN A 9 -23.16 1.85 9.65
N VAL A 10 -24.03 2.48 8.86
CA VAL A 10 -23.83 3.84 8.34
C VAL A 10 -23.79 4.85 9.48
N ALA A 11 -24.76 4.83 10.39
CA ALA A 11 -24.80 5.76 11.53
C ALA A 11 -23.56 5.61 12.44
N LEU A 12 -23.12 4.36 12.67
CA LEU A 12 -21.92 4.08 13.46
C LEU A 12 -20.66 4.52 12.72
N ASN A 13 -20.56 4.28 11.41
CA ASN A 13 -19.43 4.73 10.60
C ASN A 13 -19.30 6.27 10.57
N GLU A 14 -20.41 6.99 10.39
CA GLU A 14 -20.45 8.46 10.45
C GLU A 14 -19.98 8.96 11.82
N SER A 15 -20.45 8.34 12.91
CA SER A 15 -20.02 8.66 14.27
C SER A 15 -18.52 8.38 14.48
N CYS A 16 -18.02 7.21 14.04
CA CYS A 16 -16.60 6.87 14.11
C CYS A 16 -15.74 7.91 13.39
N ARG A 17 -16.13 8.34 12.19
CA ARG A 17 -15.44 9.40 11.45
C ARG A 17 -15.41 10.72 12.20
N GLN A 18 -16.51 11.13 12.82
CA GLN A 18 -16.57 12.36 13.62
C GLN A 18 -15.55 12.36 14.76
N PHE A 19 -15.31 11.20 15.38
CA PHE A 19 -14.34 11.05 16.48
C PHE A 19 -12.94 10.62 16.02
N GLY A 20 -12.68 10.51 14.72
CA GLY A 20 -11.39 10.05 14.19
C GLY A 20 -11.09 8.58 14.51
N VAL A 21 -12.11 7.78 14.78
CA VAL A 21 -12.02 6.35 15.09
C VAL A 21 -12.11 5.54 13.80
N LYS A 22 -11.24 4.54 13.65
CA LYS A 22 -11.26 3.61 12.51
C LYS A 22 -12.47 2.68 12.61
N PHE A 23 -13.10 2.40 11.48
CA PHE A 23 -14.28 1.58 11.41
C PHE A 23 -14.05 0.36 10.51
N ILE A 24 -14.50 -0.80 10.97
CA ILE A 24 -14.57 -2.03 10.19
C ILE A 24 -15.96 -2.63 10.38
N ALA A 25 -16.62 -2.96 9.27
CA ALA A 25 -17.81 -3.79 9.27
C ALA A 25 -17.49 -5.13 8.62
N ALA A 26 -18.04 -6.21 9.17
CA ALA A 26 -17.85 -7.54 8.64
C ALA A 26 -19.08 -8.39 8.94
N ASP A 27 -19.61 -9.06 7.91
CA ASP A 27 -20.76 -9.94 8.03
C ASP A 27 -20.51 -11.26 7.30
N ALA A 28 -20.99 -12.35 7.91
CA ALA A 28 -21.04 -13.67 7.31
C ALA A 28 -22.48 -14.02 6.94
N LEU A 29 -22.69 -14.44 5.69
CA LEU A 29 -23.97 -14.75 5.08
C LEU A 29 -23.93 -16.18 4.49
N GLY A 30 -23.76 -17.17 5.37
CA GLY A 30 -23.53 -18.55 4.97
C GLY A 30 -22.13 -18.74 4.36
N LEU A 31 -22.06 -19.12 3.08
CA LEU A 31 -20.80 -19.25 2.33
C LEU A 31 -20.28 -17.92 1.78
N LEU A 32 -21.07 -16.85 1.91
CA LEU A 32 -20.71 -15.51 1.47
C LEU A 32 -20.27 -14.67 2.67
N GLY A 33 -19.39 -13.71 2.42
CA GLY A 33 -18.99 -12.74 3.42
C GLY A 33 -18.74 -11.38 2.78
N ALA A 34 -18.93 -10.33 3.57
CA ALA A 34 -18.63 -8.96 3.16
C ALA A 34 -17.81 -8.29 4.27
N ILE A 35 -16.74 -7.59 3.87
CA ILE A 35 -15.92 -6.78 4.78
C ILE A 35 -15.83 -5.39 4.18
N PHE A 36 -16.08 -4.38 5.01
CA PHE A 36 -15.87 -2.98 4.70
C PHE A 36 -14.87 -2.39 5.68
N VAL A 37 -13.91 -1.63 5.18
CA VAL A 37 -12.86 -0.98 5.97
C VAL A 37 -12.86 0.51 5.70
N ASP A 38 -12.84 1.28 6.77
CA ASP A 38 -12.75 2.73 6.73
C ASP A 38 -11.81 3.24 7.83
N CYS A 39 -10.58 3.56 7.43
CA CYS A 39 -9.58 4.16 8.32
C CYS A 39 -9.61 5.70 8.31
N GLY A 40 -10.66 6.31 7.77
CA GLY A 40 -10.84 7.75 7.69
C GLY A 40 -10.15 8.41 6.48
N PRO A 41 -10.23 9.75 6.38
CA PRO A 41 -9.74 10.49 5.22
C PRO A 41 -8.21 10.57 5.11
N SER A 42 -7.47 10.19 6.17
CA SER A 42 -6.01 10.25 6.20
C SER A 42 -5.45 9.16 7.11
N HIS A 43 -5.07 8.03 6.52
CA HIS A 43 -4.50 6.89 7.23
C HIS A 43 -3.04 6.67 6.82
N ALA A 44 -2.11 6.94 7.75
CA ALA A 44 -0.69 6.68 7.51
C ALA A 44 -0.40 5.17 7.60
N VAL A 45 0.19 4.64 6.53
CA VAL A 45 0.67 3.27 6.40
C VAL A 45 2.18 3.33 6.28
N SER A 46 2.91 2.75 7.25
CA SER A 46 4.37 2.78 7.28
C SER A 46 5.02 1.78 6.34
N ASP A 47 4.35 0.65 6.10
CA ASP A 47 4.80 -0.42 5.22
C ASP A 47 3.59 -0.95 4.44
N VAL A 48 3.68 -0.90 3.11
CA VAL A 48 2.56 -1.17 2.20
C VAL A 48 2.46 -2.62 1.76
N ASP A 49 3.56 -3.38 1.84
CA ASP A 49 3.63 -4.75 1.34
C ASP A 49 4.09 -5.76 2.41
N GLY A 50 4.71 -5.29 3.50
CA GLY A 50 5.25 -6.15 4.57
C GLY A 50 6.47 -6.98 4.14
N GLU A 51 6.98 -6.76 2.93
CA GLU A 51 8.13 -7.47 2.38
C GLU A 51 9.44 -6.92 2.94
N ARG A 52 10.44 -7.78 3.16
CA ARG A 52 11.74 -7.36 3.67
C ARG A 52 12.36 -6.29 2.75
N PRO A 53 12.89 -5.18 3.29
CA PRO A 53 13.53 -4.16 2.47
C PRO A 53 14.71 -4.73 1.68
N LYS A 54 14.70 -4.53 0.36
CA LYS A 54 15.69 -5.09 -0.56
C LYS A 54 17.07 -4.52 -0.30
N ARG A 55 18.10 -5.37 -0.31
CA ARG A 55 19.52 -4.97 -0.19
C ARG A 55 20.32 -5.66 -1.27
N GLY A 56 21.33 -4.99 -1.82
CA GLY A 56 22.21 -5.61 -2.81
C GLY A 56 23.56 -4.93 -2.93
N LEU A 57 24.53 -5.68 -3.46
CA LEU A 57 25.89 -5.23 -3.68
C LEU A 57 25.98 -4.40 -4.96
N ILE A 58 26.62 -3.23 -4.85
CA ILE A 58 26.86 -2.33 -5.97
C ILE A 58 28.18 -2.70 -6.63
N GLN A 59 28.18 -2.82 -7.95
CA GLN A 59 29.40 -3.00 -8.73
C GLN A 59 30.07 -1.64 -8.97
N ASP A 60 29.33 -0.73 -9.58
CA ASP A 60 29.79 0.60 -9.99
C ASP A 60 28.60 1.56 -10.11
N ILE A 61 28.86 2.83 -9.84
CA ILE A 61 27.96 3.95 -10.04
C ILE A 61 28.65 4.87 -11.03
N SER A 62 27.99 5.20 -12.14
CA SER A 62 28.54 6.14 -13.11
C SER A 62 27.48 7.12 -13.62
N GLY A 63 27.73 8.41 -13.45
CA GLY A 63 26.81 9.48 -13.82
C GLY A 63 25.40 9.31 -13.23
N GLY A 64 25.29 8.73 -12.03
CA GLY A 64 24.01 8.43 -11.38
C GLY A 64 23.32 7.14 -11.85
N VAL A 65 23.94 6.33 -12.71
CA VAL A 65 23.49 4.97 -13.03
C VAL A 65 24.16 4.00 -12.07
N VAL A 66 23.37 3.31 -11.25
CA VAL A 66 23.85 2.29 -10.32
C VAL A 66 23.73 0.92 -10.98
N LYS A 67 24.84 0.21 -11.08
CA LYS A 67 24.90 -1.19 -11.52
C LYS A 67 25.13 -2.11 -10.33
N VAL A 68 24.32 -3.15 -10.22
CA VAL A 68 24.46 -4.15 -9.14
C VAL A 68 25.29 -5.33 -9.60
N ALA A 69 25.89 -6.04 -8.66
CA ALA A 69 26.68 -7.23 -8.96
C ALA A 69 25.83 -8.29 -9.70
N ALA A 70 26.39 -8.89 -10.76
CA ALA A 70 25.68 -9.75 -11.70
C ALA A 70 25.05 -11.02 -11.06
N GLU A 71 25.49 -11.40 -9.87
CA GLU A 71 25.02 -12.59 -9.16
C GLU A 71 23.59 -12.45 -8.61
N ALA A 72 23.04 -11.24 -8.51
CA ALA A 72 21.68 -11.01 -8.01
C ALA A 72 20.98 -9.82 -8.67
N ARG A 73 19.69 -10.01 -9.01
CA ARG A 73 18.80 -8.92 -9.44
C ARG A 73 18.48 -8.01 -8.24
N HIS A 74 18.34 -6.71 -8.46
CA HIS A 74 18.04 -5.78 -7.35
C HIS A 74 16.60 -5.83 -6.86
N GLY A 75 15.65 -6.26 -7.71
CA GLY A 75 14.24 -6.40 -7.35
C GLY A 75 13.46 -5.09 -7.11
N LEU A 76 14.12 -3.93 -7.11
CA LEU A 76 13.50 -2.60 -6.99
C LEU A 76 12.58 -2.22 -8.16
N SER A 77 11.60 -1.37 -7.90
CA SER A 77 10.68 -0.75 -8.86
C SER A 77 10.85 0.77 -8.90
N SER A 78 10.50 1.43 -10.01
CA SER A 78 10.51 2.90 -10.08
C SER A 78 9.66 3.52 -8.98
N GLY A 79 10.22 4.49 -8.25
CA GLY A 79 9.58 5.11 -7.09
C GLY A 79 9.96 4.47 -5.75
N ASP A 80 10.63 3.31 -5.74
CA ASP A 80 11.27 2.80 -4.52
C ASP A 80 12.35 3.77 -4.05
N TYR A 81 12.49 3.89 -2.73
CA TYR A 81 13.54 4.71 -2.13
C TYR A 81 14.66 3.84 -1.60
N ILE A 82 15.90 4.31 -1.73
CA ILE A 82 17.09 3.63 -1.23
C ILE A 82 18.01 4.57 -0.48
N THR A 83 18.86 4.01 0.37
CA THR A 83 20.07 4.66 0.92
C THR A 83 21.30 3.81 0.58
N PHE A 84 22.48 4.38 0.76
CA PHE A 84 23.76 3.77 0.42
C PHE A 84 24.67 3.61 1.64
N GLU A 85 25.46 2.54 1.62
CA GLU A 85 26.49 2.24 2.62
C GLU A 85 27.77 1.77 1.93
N GLU A 86 28.92 2.15 2.48
CA GLU A 86 30.25 1.66 2.06
C GLU A 86 30.62 1.92 0.59
N VAL A 87 29.96 2.88 -0.09
CA VAL A 87 30.30 3.29 -1.45
C VAL A 87 31.63 4.04 -1.44
N LYS A 88 32.60 3.57 -2.22
CA LYS A 88 33.90 4.23 -2.41
C LYS A 88 33.83 5.23 -3.56
N GLY A 89 34.54 6.35 -3.45
CA GLY A 89 34.59 7.38 -4.50
C GLY A 89 33.47 8.43 -4.42
N SER A 90 32.38 8.16 -3.71
CA SER A 90 31.33 9.14 -3.42
C SER A 90 30.87 9.04 -1.97
N GLN A 91 31.60 9.72 -1.07
CA GLN A 91 31.27 9.73 0.36
C GLN A 91 29.93 10.39 0.65
N GLY A 92 29.49 11.33 -0.20
CA GLY A 92 28.20 12.02 -0.05
C GLY A 92 26.98 11.10 -0.16
N LEU A 93 27.13 9.90 -0.74
CA LEU A 93 26.05 8.91 -0.80
C LEU A 93 25.89 8.14 0.51
N ASN A 94 26.98 7.90 1.25
CA ASN A 94 26.95 7.04 2.43
C ASN A 94 26.20 7.72 3.58
N GLY A 95 25.11 7.10 4.04
CA GLY A 95 24.24 7.68 5.08
C GLY A 95 23.41 8.88 4.61
N ALA A 96 23.35 9.12 3.29
CA ALA A 96 22.47 10.13 2.73
C ALA A 96 20.99 9.80 2.99
N LYS A 97 20.15 10.84 2.97
CA LYS A 97 18.69 10.68 3.05
C LYS A 97 18.23 9.78 1.90
N ALA A 98 17.25 8.93 2.19
CA ALA A 98 16.71 8.03 1.19
C ALA A 98 16.23 8.80 -0.05
N MET A 99 16.55 8.27 -1.24
CA MET A 99 16.24 8.90 -2.53
C MET A 99 15.51 7.95 -3.46
N PRO A 100 14.60 8.45 -4.31
CA PRO A 100 13.84 7.62 -5.23
C PRO A 100 14.73 7.08 -6.34
N ILE A 101 14.44 5.88 -6.80
CA ILE A 101 15.09 5.28 -7.97
C ILE A 101 14.16 5.30 -9.17
N LYS A 102 14.76 5.28 -10.36
CA LYS A 102 14.07 4.96 -11.62
C LYS A 102 14.65 3.68 -12.19
N TYR A 103 13.78 2.68 -12.35
CA TYR A 103 14.11 1.38 -12.90
C TYR A 103 14.67 1.51 -14.31
N LYS A 104 15.70 0.75 -14.63
CA LYS A 104 16.27 0.67 -15.98
C LYS A 104 16.20 -0.76 -16.51
N ASP A 105 16.78 -1.71 -15.79
CA ASP A 105 16.70 -3.15 -16.09
C ASP A 105 16.82 -3.95 -14.79
N ALA A 106 16.97 -5.28 -14.84
CA ALA A 106 17.02 -6.12 -13.64
C ALA A 106 18.33 -5.96 -12.81
N PHE A 107 19.34 -5.34 -13.39
CA PHE A 107 20.69 -5.20 -12.83
C PHE A 107 21.15 -3.74 -12.75
N SER A 108 20.29 -2.79 -13.12
CA SER A 108 20.61 -1.37 -13.03
C SER A 108 19.39 -0.48 -12.82
N PHE A 109 19.63 0.61 -12.11
CA PHE A 109 18.66 1.67 -11.89
C PHE A 109 19.39 3.02 -11.85
N THR A 110 18.63 4.10 -11.87
CA THR A 110 19.15 5.47 -11.82
C THR A 110 18.72 6.19 -10.56
N ILE A 111 19.60 7.04 -10.04
CA ILE A 111 19.33 7.96 -8.93
C ILE A 111 19.24 9.42 -9.42
N PRO A 112 18.64 10.33 -8.65
CA PRO A 112 18.41 11.71 -9.08
C PRO A 112 19.70 12.54 -9.21
N GLU A 113 20.71 12.21 -8.42
CA GLU A 113 21.98 12.94 -8.37
C GLU A 113 23.03 12.24 -9.22
N ALA A 114 23.77 13.02 -10.03
CA ALA A 114 24.93 12.52 -10.72
C ALA A 114 26.04 12.22 -9.70
N ALA A 115 26.46 10.97 -9.65
CA ALA A 115 27.53 10.50 -8.79
C ALA A 115 28.33 9.40 -9.49
N ASP A 116 29.60 9.29 -9.13
CA ASP A 116 30.49 8.20 -9.53
C ASP A 116 31.03 7.49 -8.29
N GLY A 117 31.03 6.17 -8.28
CA GLY A 117 31.42 5.40 -7.11
C GLY A 117 31.55 3.91 -7.39
N LYS A 118 32.15 3.16 -6.48
CA LYS A 118 32.41 1.72 -6.64
C LYS A 118 32.18 0.95 -5.37
N GLY A 119 31.66 -0.27 -5.51
CA GLY A 119 31.38 -1.14 -4.36
C GLY A 119 30.29 -0.59 -3.45
N GLY A 120 30.17 -1.20 -2.27
CA GLY A 120 29.17 -0.84 -1.26
C GLY A 120 27.82 -1.50 -1.49
N TYR A 121 26.84 -1.04 -0.74
CA TYR A 121 25.49 -1.60 -0.72
C TYR A 121 24.45 -0.52 -0.93
N PHE A 122 23.36 -0.88 -1.61
CA PHE A 122 22.11 -0.15 -1.49
C PHE A 122 21.18 -0.90 -0.52
N GLN A 123 20.35 -0.15 0.19
CA GLN A 123 19.30 -0.65 1.06
C GLN A 123 18.01 0.09 0.76
N GLN A 124 16.94 -0.63 0.44
CA GLN A 124 15.61 -0.05 0.26
C GLN A 124 15.12 0.51 1.60
N VAL A 125 14.55 1.71 1.54
CA VAL A 125 13.90 2.38 2.66
C VAL A 125 12.42 2.46 2.33
N LYS A 126 11.61 1.72 3.10
CA LYS A 126 10.15 1.74 2.95
C LYS A 126 9.65 3.15 3.19
N GLN A 127 9.01 3.74 2.18
CA GLN A 127 8.30 5.00 2.34
C GLN A 127 6.89 4.69 2.80
N GLY A 128 6.50 5.29 3.92
CA GLY A 128 5.11 5.28 4.30
C GLY A 128 4.26 6.03 3.27
N THR A 129 3.01 5.62 3.13
CA THR A 129 2.02 6.32 2.31
C THR A 129 0.84 6.74 3.17
N THR A 130 0.10 7.76 2.73
CA THR A 130 -1.17 8.14 3.36
C THR A 130 -2.31 7.71 2.45
N MET A 131 -3.14 6.80 2.95
CA MET A 131 -4.32 6.31 2.25
C MET A 131 -5.56 7.10 2.67
N LYS A 132 -6.45 7.36 1.71
CA LYS A 132 -7.75 8.00 1.95
C LYS A 132 -8.86 6.98 1.76
N PHE A 133 -9.69 6.81 2.80
CA PHE A 133 -10.87 5.97 2.73
C PHE A 133 -12.12 6.84 2.58
N GLU A 134 -13.11 6.35 1.84
CA GLU A 134 -14.41 7.01 1.67
C GLU A 134 -15.44 6.46 2.67
N PRO A 135 -16.40 7.28 3.16
CA PRO A 135 -17.40 6.82 4.13
C PRO A 135 -18.25 5.67 3.58
N LEU A 136 -18.76 4.82 4.48
CA LEU A 136 -19.62 3.70 4.10
C LEU A 136 -20.79 4.14 3.22
N LYS A 137 -21.45 5.25 3.60
CA LYS A 137 -22.57 5.82 2.84
C LYS A 137 -22.23 6.13 1.37
N SER A 138 -21.05 6.69 1.12
CA SER A 138 -20.57 6.98 -0.24
C SER A 138 -20.24 5.69 -0.99
N CYS A 139 -19.57 4.75 -0.31
CA CYS A 139 -19.19 3.46 -0.87
C CYS A 139 -20.40 2.56 -1.20
N LEU A 140 -21.51 2.68 -0.47
CA LEU A 140 -22.74 1.95 -0.79
C LEU A 140 -23.31 2.33 -2.16
N ALA A 141 -23.22 3.62 -2.51
CA ALA A 141 -23.68 4.15 -3.80
C ALA A 141 -22.69 3.90 -4.94
N SER A 142 -21.38 3.98 -4.65
CA SER A 142 -20.31 3.81 -5.65
C SER A 142 -19.15 3.01 -5.05
N PRO A 143 -19.26 1.67 -4.97
CA PRO A 143 -18.29 0.85 -4.27
C PRO A 143 -17.00 0.66 -5.08
N THR A 144 -15.86 0.64 -4.37
CA THR A 144 -14.61 0.06 -4.89
C THR A 144 -14.49 -1.35 -4.33
N ILE A 145 -14.63 -2.36 -5.19
CA ILE A 145 -14.73 -3.77 -4.76
C ILE A 145 -13.46 -4.51 -5.14
N ALA A 146 -12.81 -5.11 -4.14
CA ALA A 146 -11.81 -6.14 -4.34
C ALA A 146 -12.48 -7.51 -4.19
N SER A 147 -12.57 -8.27 -5.29
CA SER A 147 -13.12 -9.63 -5.28
C SER A 147 -12.30 -10.51 -6.23
N ASP A 148 -11.96 -11.70 -5.77
CA ASP A 148 -11.31 -12.77 -6.52
C ASP A 148 -12.30 -13.57 -7.38
N MET A 149 -13.56 -13.66 -6.96
CA MET A 149 -14.63 -14.42 -7.62
C MET A 149 -15.26 -13.72 -8.85
N GLY A 150 -14.84 -12.49 -9.20
CA GLY A 150 -15.35 -11.76 -10.37
C GLY A 150 -16.80 -11.24 -10.25
N GLU A 151 -17.55 -11.64 -9.22
CA GLU A 151 -18.97 -11.30 -9.00
C GLU A 151 -19.19 -10.21 -7.93
N GLY A 152 -18.16 -9.40 -7.64
CA GLY A 152 -18.18 -8.42 -6.55
C GLY A 152 -19.40 -7.49 -6.53
N THR A 153 -19.82 -6.97 -7.69
CA THR A 153 -21.01 -6.10 -7.79
C THR A 153 -22.30 -6.84 -7.44
N THR A 154 -22.43 -8.10 -7.87
CA THR A 154 -23.59 -8.94 -7.54
C THR A 154 -23.65 -9.20 -6.04
N LEU A 155 -22.51 -9.50 -5.41
CA LEU A 155 -22.40 -9.71 -3.97
C LEU A 155 -22.75 -8.43 -3.19
N HIS A 156 -22.31 -7.26 -3.67
CA HIS A 156 -22.69 -5.96 -3.09
C HIS A 156 -24.20 -5.73 -3.14
N CYS A 157 -24.83 -5.96 -4.30
CA CYS A 157 -26.28 -5.84 -4.44
C CYS A 157 -27.03 -6.83 -3.54
N LEU A 158 -26.58 -8.09 -3.48
CA LEU A 158 -27.17 -9.12 -2.63
C LEU A 158 -27.07 -8.76 -1.15
N TYR A 159 -25.92 -8.27 -0.70
CA TYR A 159 -25.71 -7.81 0.67
C TYR A 159 -26.72 -6.71 1.05
N ASN A 160 -26.88 -5.70 0.19
CA ASN A 160 -27.84 -4.62 0.42
C ASN A 160 -29.29 -5.12 0.44
N ALA A 161 -29.65 -6.02 -0.48
CA ALA A 161 -30.98 -6.63 -0.52
C ALA A 161 -31.28 -7.46 0.74
N LEU A 162 -30.31 -8.23 1.23
CA LEU A 162 -30.43 -8.99 2.47
C LEU A 162 -30.58 -8.10 3.69
N SER A 163 -29.86 -6.97 3.76
CA SER A 163 -30.05 -6.01 4.84
C SER A 163 -31.44 -5.36 4.80
N ALA A 164 -31.97 -5.04 3.62
CA ALA A 164 -33.32 -4.50 3.47
C ALA A 164 -34.37 -5.53 3.90
N PHE A 165 -34.23 -6.78 3.44
CA PHE A 165 -35.13 -7.87 3.82
C PHE A 165 -35.14 -8.10 5.34
N LYS A 166 -33.97 -8.11 5.99
CA LYS A 166 -33.87 -8.23 7.46
C LYS A 166 -34.66 -7.14 8.17
N LYS A 167 -34.54 -5.88 7.71
CA LYS A 167 -35.25 -4.74 8.28
C LYS A 167 -36.77 -4.83 8.12
N GLU A 168 -37.26 -5.42 7.03
CA GLU A 168 -38.69 -5.60 6.79
C GLU A 168 -39.28 -6.79 7.54
N THR A 169 -38.47 -7.83 7.80
CA THR A 169 -38.93 -9.11 8.34
C THR A 169 -38.54 -9.36 9.80
N GLY A 170 -37.76 -8.46 10.43
CA GLY A 170 -37.30 -8.54 11.81
C GLY A 170 -36.98 -7.18 12.42
#